data_AF-A0A7C4GRU0-F1
#
_entry.id   AF-A0A7C4GRU0-F1
#
_cell.length_a   1.000
_cell.length_b   1.000
_cell.length_c   1.000
_cell.angle_alpha   90.00
_cell.angle_beta   90.00
_cell.angle_gamma   90.00
#
_symmetry.space_group_name_H-M   'P 1'
#
loop_
_entity.id
_entity.type
_entity.pdbx_description
1 polymer ?
#
loop_
_entity_poly.entity_id
_entity_poly.type
_entity_poly.pdbx_seq_one_letter_code
_entity_poly.pdbx_strand_id
1 'polypeptide(L)'
;MISEEHVEKIITAVSNMITLVFILSLFSDLLGISLFELFQKLVTTPWIIPVEIIERYWFIWYGMEWVMLFAIAIDWWYSQWYYSKYKETPSPTYTLCISTLVFAPSIFLFAITHKTLFAFLIVFGGLSMLNASFKLKR
;
A
#
# COMPACT_ATOMS: atom_id res chain seq x y z
N MET A 1 -8.44 -41.99 -4.99
CA MET A 1 -9.83 -41.56 -4.77
C MET A 1 -9.74 -40.12 -4.28
N ILE A 2 -10.07 -39.13 -5.13
CA ILE A 2 -10.06 -37.72 -4.71
C ILE A 2 -11.14 -37.59 -3.64
N SER A 3 -10.84 -37.08 -2.44
CA SER A 3 -11.86 -36.96 -1.40
C SER A 3 -12.92 -35.94 -1.84
N GLU A 4 -14.19 -36.24 -1.58
CA GLU A 4 -15.32 -35.37 -1.95
C GLU A 4 -15.11 -33.93 -1.45
N GLU A 5 -14.48 -33.78 -0.28
CA GLU A 5 -14.12 -32.49 0.32
C GLU A 5 -13.18 -31.64 -0.56
N HIS A 6 -12.23 -32.27 -1.28
CA HIS A 6 -11.34 -31.53 -2.20
C HIS A 6 -12.09 -31.05 -3.43
N VAL A 7 -13.03 -31.86 -3.93
CA VAL A 7 -13.86 -31.49 -5.08
C VAL A 7 -14.77 -30.32 -4.71
N GLU A 8 -15.40 -30.36 -3.53
CA GLU A 8 -16.29 -29.30 -3.05
C GLU A 8 -15.55 -27.97 -2.82
N LYS A 9 -14.33 -28.02 -2.28
CA LYS A 9 -13.46 -26.83 -2.12
C LYS A 9 -13.08 -26.21 -3.46
N ILE A 10 -12.72 -27.03 -4.45
CA ILE A 10 -12.37 -26.54 -5.80
C ILE A 10 -13.60 -25.93 -6.47
N ILE A 11 -14.75 -26.59 -6.41
CA ILE A 11 -16.00 -26.08 -7.00
C ILE A 11 -16.39 -24.75 -6.34
N THR A 12 -16.28 -24.64 -5.01
CA THR A 12 -16.59 -23.41 -4.28
C THR A 12 -15.64 -22.28 -4.65
N ALA A 13 -14.33 -22.55 -4.74
CA ALA A 13 -13.34 -21.56 -5.16
C ALA A 13 -13.61 -21.06 -6.58
N VAL A 14 -13.89 -21.97 -7.52
CA VAL A 14 -14.23 -21.63 -8.91
C VAL A 14 -15.54 -20.85 -8.98
N SER A 15 -16.57 -21.26 -8.23
CA SER A 15 -17.87 -20.57 -8.18
C SER A 15 -17.74 -19.14 -7.64
N ASN A 16 -16.97 -18.95 -6.57
CA ASN A 16 -16.70 -17.63 -6.00
C ASN A 16 -15.92 -16.75 -6.98
N MET A 17 -14.95 -17.32 -7.69
CA MET A 17 -14.15 -16.60 -8.68
C MET A 17 -14.99 -16.17 -9.89
N ILE A 18 -15.87 -17.05 -10.37
CA ILE A 18 -16.86 -16.73 -11.42
C ILE A 18 -17.82 -15.63 -10.94
N THR A 19 -18.33 -15.73 -9.72
CA THR A 19 -19.23 -14.73 -9.14
C THR A 19 -18.57 -13.36 -9.05
N LEU A 20 -17.29 -13.31 -8.64
CA LEU A 20 -16.51 -12.08 -8.59
C LEU A 20 -16.35 -11.46 -9.99
N VAL A 21 -16.07 -12.29 -11.01
CA VAL A 21 -15.98 -11.82 -12.40
C VAL A 21 -17.32 -11.23 -12.87
N PHE A 22 -18.46 -11.87 -12.56
CA PHE A 22 -19.77 -11.34 -12.90
C PHE A 22 -20.07 -10.00 -12.22
N ILE A 23 -19.75 -9.86 -10.93
CA ILE A 23 -19.90 -8.60 -10.20
C ILE A 23 -19.08 -7.51 -10.89
N LEU A 24 -17.82 -7.78 -11.22
CA LEU A 24 -16.96 -6.82 -11.91
C LEU A 24 -17.50 -6.46 -13.30
N SER A 25 -18.04 -7.41 -14.05
CA SER A 25 -18.64 -7.13 -15.37
C SER A 25 -19.84 -6.19 -15.25
N LEU A 26 -20.74 -6.43 -14.29
CA LEU A 26 -21.90 -5.56 -14.06
C LEU A 26 -21.49 -4.16 -13.60
N PHE A 27 -20.46 -4.05 -12.77
CA PHE A 27 -19.89 -2.76 -12.39
C PHE A 27 -19.30 -2.01 -13.59
N SER A 28 -18.66 -2.73 -14.51
CA SER A 28 -18.10 -2.18 -15.74
C SER A 28 -19.19 -1.65 -16.67
N ASP A 29 -20.28 -2.39 -16.83
CA ASP A 29 -21.44 -1.98 -17.61
C ASP A 29 -22.11 -0.73 -17.02
N LEU A 30 -22.23 -0.67 -15.69
CA LEU A 30 -22.74 0.51 -14.96
C LEU A 30 -21.85 1.76 -15.15
N LEU A 31 -20.54 1.56 -15.25
CA LEU A 31 -19.58 2.62 -15.52
C LEU A 31 -19.47 2.98 -17.01
N GLY A 32 -20.10 2.21 -17.89
CA GLY A 32 -20.04 2.38 -19.35
C GLY A 32 -18.66 2.10 -19.95
N ILE A 33 -17.84 1.29 -19.28
CA ILE A 33 -16.47 0.96 -19.70
C ILE A 33 -16.38 -0.55 -19.93
N SER A 34 -15.65 -0.99 -20.95
CA SER A 34 -15.39 -2.42 -21.19
C SER A 34 -14.30 -2.95 -20.26
N LEU A 35 -14.57 -4.00 -19.46
CA LEU A 35 -13.56 -4.66 -18.63
C LEU A 35 -12.36 -5.12 -19.45
N PHE A 36 -12.62 -5.63 -20.66
CA PHE A 36 -11.58 -6.13 -21.55
C PHE A 36 -10.66 -5.00 -22.01
N GLU A 37 -11.22 -3.83 -22.36
CA GLU A 37 -10.43 -2.65 -22.68
C GLU A 37 -9.63 -2.13 -21.48
N LEU A 38 -10.22 -2.21 -20.29
CA LEU A 38 -9.57 -1.81 -19.04
C LEU A 38 -8.38 -2.73 -18.71
N PHE A 39 -8.56 -4.04 -18.90
CA PHE A 39 -7.51 -5.04 -18.73
C PHE A 39 -6.42 -4.92 -19.80
N GLN A 40 -6.82 -4.69 -21.05
CA GLN A 40 -5.88 -4.46 -22.15
C GLN A 40 -5.07 -3.19 -21.89
N LYS A 41 -5.70 -2.08 -21.51
CA LYS A 41 -5.00 -0.85 -21.08
C LYS A 41 -4.08 -1.08 -19.89
N LEU A 42 -4.49 -1.88 -18.91
CA LEU A 42 -3.66 -2.22 -17.75
C LEU A 42 -2.37 -2.96 -18.14
N VAL A 43 -2.40 -3.76 -19.20
CA VAL A 43 -1.26 -4.58 -19.66
C VAL A 43 -0.43 -3.88 -20.74
N THR A 44 -1.04 -3.13 -21.65
CA THR A 44 -0.36 -2.55 -22.82
C THR A 44 0.09 -1.10 -22.63
N THR A 45 -0.54 -0.36 -21.73
CA THR A 45 -0.12 1.02 -21.45
C THR A 45 1.08 0.96 -20.50
N PRO A 46 2.17 1.70 -20.75
CA PRO A 46 3.19 1.87 -19.72
C PRO A 46 2.48 2.32 -18.43
N TRP A 47 2.96 1.86 -17.26
CA TRP A 47 2.42 2.15 -15.92
C TRP A 47 2.54 3.63 -15.53
N ILE A 48 2.20 4.51 -16.46
CA ILE A 48 2.03 5.94 -16.33
C ILE A 48 0.59 6.09 -15.90
N ILE A 49 0.40 6.45 -14.63
CA ILE A 49 -0.92 6.77 -14.10
C ILE A 49 -1.46 7.95 -14.94
N PRO A 50 -2.66 7.82 -15.54
CA PRO A 50 -3.24 8.85 -16.39
C PRO A 50 -3.23 10.20 -15.68
N VAL A 51 -2.77 11.25 -16.37
CA VAL A 51 -2.60 12.59 -15.78
C VAL A 51 -3.91 13.10 -15.20
N GLU A 52 -5.04 12.72 -15.81
CA GLU A 52 -6.39 13.08 -15.38
C GLU A 52 -6.73 12.54 -13.99
N ILE A 53 -6.21 11.35 -13.63
CA ILE A 53 -6.38 10.76 -12.29
C ILE A 53 -5.50 11.52 -11.27
N ILE A 54 -4.29 11.87 -11.67
CA ILE A 54 -3.37 12.63 -10.82
C ILE A 54 -3.96 14.01 -10.51
N GLU A 55 -4.52 14.68 -11.51
CA GLU A 55 -5.16 15.99 -11.37
C GLU A 55 -6.46 15.91 -10.55
N ARG A 56 -7.34 14.95 -10.85
CA ARG A 56 -8.61 14.79 -10.13
C ARG A 56 -8.41 14.51 -8.65
N TYR A 57 -7.39 13.73 -8.29
CA TYR A 57 -7.10 13.34 -6.91
C TYR A 57 -5.87 14.06 -6.33
N TRP A 58 -5.49 15.20 -6.90
CA TRP A 58 -4.31 15.96 -6.47
C TRP A 58 -4.28 16.22 -4.96
N PHE A 59 -5.43 16.56 -4.37
CA PHE A 59 -5.56 16.80 -2.95
C PHE A 59 -5.20 15.57 -2.08
N ILE A 60 -5.51 14.36 -2.55
CA ILE A 60 -5.19 13.13 -1.83
C ILE A 60 -3.68 12.90 -1.83
N TRP A 61 -3.03 13.05 -2.99
CA TRP A 61 -1.58 12.87 -3.12
C TRP A 61 -0.82 13.88 -2.27
N TYR A 62 -1.25 15.14 -2.32
CA TYR A 62 -0.70 16.21 -1.50
C TYR A 62 -0.94 15.94 0.00
N GLY A 63 -2.12 15.44 0.36
CA GLY A 63 -2.43 15.01 1.73
C GLY A 63 -1.51 13.90 2.21
N MET A 64 -1.20 12.90 1.37
CA MET A 64 -0.24 11.83 1.71
C MET A 64 1.18 12.38 1.94
N GLU A 65 1.64 13.32 1.12
CA GLU A 65 2.93 13.99 1.33
C GLU A 65 2.95 14.72 2.69
N TRP A 66 1.88 15.45 3.05
CA TRP A 66 1.77 16.12 4.34
C TRP A 66 1.74 15.16 5.52
N VAL A 67 0.95 14.07 5.43
CA VAL A 67 0.89 13.06 6.49
C VAL A 67 2.26 12.45 6.73
N MET A 68 3.00 12.12 5.66
CA MET A 68 4.36 11.62 5.78
C MET A 68 5.30 12.66 6.40
N LEU A 69 5.21 13.92 5.97
CA LEU A 69 6.02 15.00 6.52
C LEU A 69 5.81 15.14 8.04
N PHE A 70 4.56 15.18 8.47
CA PHE A 70 4.23 15.25 9.90
C PHE A 70 4.66 13.99 10.64
N ALA A 71 4.48 12.79 10.05
CA ALA A 71 4.93 11.55 10.67
C ALA A 71 6.44 11.55 10.92
N ILE A 72 7.25 11.97 9.93
CA ILE A 72 8.71 12.06 10.05
C ILE A 72 9.11 13.14 11.08
N ALA A 73 8.46 14.31 11.06
CA ALA A 73 8.75 15.39 11.98
C ALA A 73 8.41 15.03 13.44
N ILE A 74 7.25 14.42 13.65
CA ILE A 74 6.82 13.90 14.96
C ILE A 74 7.77 12.80 15.40
N ASP A 75 8.16 11.90 14.51
CA ASP A 75 9.08 10.81 14.86
C ASP A 75 10.45 11.31 15.28
N TRP A 76 11.00 12.28 14.54
CA TRP A 76 12.25 12.92 14.89
C TRP A 76 12.16 13.59 16.26
N TRP A 77 11.13 14.41 16.50
CA TRP A 77 10.91 15.06 17.79
C TRP A 77 10.79 14.01 18.91
N TYR A 78 9.87 13.06 18.75
CA TYR A 78 9.54 12.07 19.77
C TYR A 78 10.73 11.20 20.10
N SER A 79 11.48 10.74 19.09
CA SER A 79 12.69 9.93 19.30
C SER A 79 13.77 10.70 20.06
N GLN A 80 14.00 11.99 19.75
CA GLN A 80 14.95 12.83 20.48
C GLN A 80 14.51 13.05 21.93
N TRP A 81 13.25 13.40 22.14
CA TRP A 81 12.69 13.60 23.48
C TRP A 81 12.74 12.32 24.33
N TYR A 82 12.31 11.19 23.75
CA TYR A 82 12.28 9.89 24.42
C TYR A 82 13.69 9.43 24.80
N TYR A 83 14.65 9.56 23.88
CA TYR A 83 16.04 9.23 24.15
C TYR A 83 16.65 10.14 25.22
N SER A 84 16.35 11.44 25.21
CA SER A 84 16.82 12.36 26.25
C SER A 84 16.29 11.99 27.65
N LYS A 85 15.02 11.59 27.74
CA LYS A 85 14.36 11.28 29.01
C LYS A 85 14.68 9.89 29.55
N TYR A 86 14.69 8.87 28.69
CA TYR A 86 14.80 7.46 29.09
C TYR A 86 16.14 6.83 28.73
N LYS A 87 16.98 7.47 27.90
CA LYS A 87 18.23 6.94 27.35
C LYS A 87 18.08 5.61 26.59
N GLU A 88 16.86 5.32 26.16
CA GLU A 88 16.49 4.11 25.43
C GLU A 88 15.83 4.51 24.11
N THR A 89 15.81 3.58 23.15
CA THR A 89 15.06 3.76 21.92
C THR A 89 13.55 3.61 22.17
N PRO A 90 12.68 4.29 21.41
CA PRO A 90 11.24 4.06 21.44
C PRO A 90 10.86 2.58 21.32
N SER A 91 9.69 2.22 21.85
CA SER A 91 9.20 0.84 21.79
C SER A 91 9.15 0.32 20.35
N PRO A 92 9.46 -0.97 20.12
CA PRO A 92 9.36 -1.59 18.79
C PRO A 92 7.99 -1.41 18.13
N THR A 93 6.90 -1.44 18.91
CA THR A 93 5.53 -1.22 18.41
C THR A 93 5.34 0.17 17.82
N TYR A 94 5.87 1.19 18.49
CA TYR A 94 5.83 2.57 18.00
C TYR A 94 6.63 2.71 16.70
N THR A 95 7.85 2.17 16.67
CA THR A 95 8.71 2.20 15.47
C THR A 95 8.05 1.49 14.29
N LEU A 96 7.37 0.37 14.52
CA LEU A 96 6.65 -0.35 13.49
C LEU A 96 5.51 0.51 12.92
N CYS A 97 4.69 1.12 13.79
CA CYS A 97 3.58 1.97 13.38
C CYS A 97 4.04 3.17 12.52
N ILE A 98 5.04 3.92 13.00
CA ILE A 98 5.60 5.05 12.25
C ILE A 98 6.24 4.59 10.93
N SER A 99 7.00 3.50 10.95
CA SER A 99 7.65 3.00 9.73
C SER A 99 6.62 2.56 8.70
N THR A 100 5.49 1.96 9.11
CA THR A 100 4.38 1.64 8.21
C THR A 100 3.70 2.89 7.65
N LEU A 101 3.49 3.92 8.48
CA LEU A 101 2.91 5.20 8.05
C LEU A 101 3.78 5.95 7.04
N VAL A 102 5.09 5.76 7.06
CA VAL A 102 6.02 6.34 6.07
C VAL A 102 6.15 5.42 4.85
N PHE A 103 6.28 4.10 5.07
CA PHE A 103 6.50 3.11 4.01
C PHE A 103 5.30 2.98 3.07
N ALA A 104 4.10 2.78 3.59
CA ALA A 104 2.94 2.49 2.74
C ALA A 104 2.61 3.64 1.77
N PRO A 105 2.50 4.91 2.20
CA PRO A 105 2.24 6.01 1.28
C PRO A 105 3.40 6.29 0.32
N SER A 106 4.64 6.03 0.74
CA SER A 106 5.81 6.20 -0.13
C SER A 106 5.79 5.28 -1.36
N ILE A 107 5.24 4.07 -1.25
CA ILE A 107 5.05 3.17 -2.41
C ILE A 107 4.08 3.79 -3.42
N PHE A 108 2.93 4.27 -2.96
CA PHE A 108 1.93 4.89 -3.83
C PHE A 108 2.47 6.16 -4.48
N LEU A 109 3.11 7.04 -3.70
CA LEU A 109 3.69 8.28 -4.20
C LEU A 109 4.87 8.03 -5.15
N PHE A 110 5.67 6.98 -4.94
CA PHE A 110 6.72 6.59 -5.88
C PHE A 110 6.14 6.11 -7.21
N ALA A 111 5.11 5.27 -7.18
CA ALA A 111 4.45 4.77 -8.39
C ALA A 111 3.79 5.90 -9.21
N ILE A 112 3.32 6.97 -8.56
CA ILE A 112 2.71 8.13 -9.23
C ILE A 112 3.76 9.11 -9.72
N THR A 113 4.61 9.57 -8.82
CA THR A 113 5.48 10.73 -9.07
C THR A 113 6.85 10.35 -9.61
N HIS A 114 7.26 9.09 -9.46
CA HIS A 114 8.58 8.57 -9.84
C HIS A 114 9.76 9.34 -9.20
N LYS A 115 9.52 10.08 -8.10
CA LYS A 115 10.56 10.84 -7.39
C LYS A 115 11.45 9.88 -6.60
N THR A 116 12.77 10.03 -6.75
CA THR A 116 13.79 9.24 -6.05
C THR A 116 13.69 9.33 -4.53
N LEU A 117 13.22 10.47 -3.98
CA LEU A 117 12.97 10.65 -2.56
C LEU A 117 12.07 9.54 -1.98
N PHE A 118 10.99 9.20 -2.68
CA PHE A 118 10.07 8.17 -2.20
C PHE A 118 10.70 6.78 -2.30
N ALA A 119 11.55 6.51 -3.29
CA ALA A 119 12.31 5.27 -3.34
C ALA A 119 13.21 5.11 -2.10
N PHE A 120 13.89 6.18 -1.65
CA PHE A 120 14.66 6.13 -0.40
C PHE A 120 13.77 5.85 0.80
N LEU A 121 12.61 6.49 0.90
CA LEU A 121 11.68 6.27 2.01
C LEU A 121 11.11 4.84 2.03
N ILE A 122 10.88 4.23 0.87
CA ILE A 122 10.51 2.81 0.76
C ILE A 122 11.63 1.93 1.33
N VAL A 123 12.88 2.17 0.93
CA VAL A 123 14.02 1.36 1.38
C VAL A 123 14.25 1.53 2.89
N PHE A 124 14.38 2.76 3.39
CA PHE A 124 14.66 3.02 4.80
C PHE A 124 13.47 2.69 5.71
N GLY A 125 12.25 3.06 5.29
CA GLY A 125 11.02 2.70 6.01
C GLY A 125 10.82 1.19 6.08
N GLY A 126 11.09 0.48 4.97
CA GLY A 126 11.02 -0.98 4.92
C GLY A 126 12.04 -1.65 5.85
N LEU A 127 13.30 -1.21 5.84
CA LEU A 127 14.34 -1.72 6.75
C LEU A 127 13.99 -1.48 8.23
N SER A 128 13.51 -0.28 8.55
CA SER A 128 13.07 0.07 9.90
C SER A 128 11.90 -0.81 10.38
N MET A 129 10.91 -1.01 9.50
CA MET A 129 9.74 -1.85 9.78
C MET A 129 10.14 -3.33 10.00
N LEU A 130 11.05 -3.86 9.20
CA LEU A 130 11.59 -5.20 9.37
C LEU A 130 12.30 -5.36 10.72
N ASN A 131 13.19 -4.43 11.06
CA ASN A 131 13.91 -4.44 12.33
C ASN A 131 12.95 -4.39 13.54
N ALA A 132 11.94 -3.52 13.49
CA ALA A 132 10.92 -3.42 14.53
C ALA A 132 10.12 -4.73 14.67
N SER A 133 9.77 -5.36 13.55
CA SER A 133 9.05 -6.65 13.52
C SER A 133 9.87 -7.78 14.14
N PHE A 134 11.19 -7.82 13.89
CA PHE A 134 12.08 -8.80 14.52
C PHE A 134 12.18 -8.61 16.03
N LYS A 135 12.23 -7.36 16.51
CA LYS A 135 12.29 -7.05 17.95
C LYS A 135 10.99 -7.39 18.69
N LEU A 136 9.84 -7.33 18.02
CA LEU A 136 8.53 -7.71 18.61
C LEU A 136 8.35 -9.21 18.83
N LYS A 137 9.06 -10.05 18.07
CA LYS A 137 8.97 -11.51 18.18
C LYS A 137 9.90 -12.13 19.23
N ARG A 138 10.74 -11.31 19.87
CA ARG A 138 11.77 -11.75 20.81
C ARG A 138 11.43 -11.30 22.22
#